data_AF-A0A2K9N8K9-F1
#
_entry.id   AF-A0A2K9N8K9-F1
#
_cell.length_a   1.000
_cell.length_b   1.000
_cell.length_c   1.000
_cell.angle_alpha   90.00
_cell.angle_beta   90.00
_cell.angle_gamma   90.00
#
_symmetry.space_group_name_H-M   'P 1'
#
loop_
_entity.id
_entity.type
_entity.pdbx_description
1 polymer ?
#
loop_
_entity_poly.entity_id
_entity_poly.type
_entity_poly.pdbx_seq_one_letter_code
_entity_poly.pdbx_strand_id
1 'polypeptide(L)'
;MRVSQALLLCCLLAATPLAVAQEKPVDPALTGWLSTTPVTLLDWGMLRLDREVRQAVTALGLKDGRDGPVKVGTLYRPFDRRVLAYLSLPMPARERSLPRCRELYGMLRDHLLAGAPGGISAAGWYLQRIFGSDTRGPGGGRPEPFAEMLTNMVLLEVTLRVPEADAFGNGPPKITCAGRLDQEEAAAVPPWRPPG
;
A
#
# COMPACT_ATOMS: atom_id res chain seq x y z
N MET A 1 69.52 7.22 38.85
CA MET A 1 69.67 5.79 38.47
C MET A 1 68.35 5.09 38.73
N ARG A 2 67.99 4.16 37.84
CA ARG A 2 66.79 3.29 37.82
C ARG A 2 66.57 2.61 39.20
N VAL A 3 65.38 2.21 39.63
CA VAL A 3 64.66 1.01 39.14
C VAL A 3 63.17 1.05 39.58
N SER A 4 62.35 0.53 38.67
CA SER A 4 60.90 0.31 38.70
C SER A 4 60.37 -0.51 39.88
N GLN A 5 59.16 -0.18 40.33
CA GLN A 5 58.25 -1.16 40.94
C GLN A 5 56.80 -0.89 40.50
N ALA A 6 56.13 -2.00 40.19
CA ALA A 6 54.90 -2.09 39.44
C ALA A 6 53.67 -1.56 40.19
N LEU A 7 52.79 -0.88 39.45
CA LEU A 7 51.38 -0.73 39.82
C LEU A 7 50.55 -1.04 38.57
N LEU A 8 50.22 -2.32 38.43
CA LEU A 8 49.09 -2.79 37.64
C LEU A 8 47.82 -2.19 38.26
N LEU A 9 47.43 -0.99 37.84
CA LEU A 9 46.10 -0.48 38.08
C LEU A 9 45.20 -1.01 36.96
N CYS A 10 44.55 -2.12 37.30
CA CYS A 10 43.56 -2.83 36.51
C CYS A 10 42.54 -1.84 35.92
N CYS A 11 42.47 -1.80 34.59
CA CYS A 11 41.40 -1.16 33.84
C CYS A 11 40.05 -1.72 34.30
N LEU A 12 39.38 -1.01 35.20
CA LEU A 12 37.94 -1.12 35.42
C LEU A 12 37.24 -0.62 34.16
N LEU A 13 37.25 -1.47 33.13
CA LEU A 13 36.29 -1.44 32.03
C LEU A 13 34.91 -1.56 32.66
N ALA A 14 34.25 -0.42 32.82
CA ALA A 14 32.82 -0.35 33.06
C ALA A 14 32.11 -0.99 31.86
N ALA A 15 31.95 -2.31 31.90
CA ALA A 15 31.02 -3.02 31.06
C ALA A 15 29.63 -2.55 31.46
N THR A 16 29.10 -1.53 30.77
CA THR A 16 27.67 -1.27 30.79
C THR A 16 26.99 -2.53 30.26
N PRO A 17 26.22 -3.27 31.06
CA PRO A 17 25.45 -4.37 30.51
C PRO A 17 24.50 -3.76 29.48
N LEU A 18 24.63 -4.19 28.23
CA LEU A 18 23.56 -4.03 27.25
C LEU A 18 22.34 -4.68 27.90
N ALA A 19 21.40 -3.85 28.34
CA ALA A 19 20.11 -4.32 28.78
C ALA A 19 19.46 -5.01 27.58
N VAL A 20 19.60 -6.33 27.53
CA VAL A 20 18.80 -7.17 26.65
C VAL A 20 17.37 -6.92 27.09
N ALA A 21 16.63 -6.12 26.31
CA ALA A 21 15.21 -5.96 26.51
C ALA A 21 14.61 -7.37 26.43
N GLN A 22 14.28 -7.95 27.58
CA GLN A 22 13.60 -9.22 27.61
C GLN A 22 12.26 -9.03 26.90
N GLU A 23 12.11 -9.65 25.73
CA GLU A 23 10.84 -9.67 25.03
C GLU A 23 9.81 -10.29 25.97
N LYS A 24 8.74 -9.54 26.26
CA LYS A 24 7.62 -10.07 27.03
C LYS A 24 7.01 -11.22 26.22
N PRO A 25 6.76 -12.38 26.84
CA PRO A 25 6.08 -13.47 26.16
C PRO A 25 4.70 -13.01 25.66
N VAL A 26 4.31 -13.48 24.48
CA VAL A 26 2.99 -13.21 23.90
C VAL A 26 1.91 -13.91 24.74
N ASP A 27 0.86 -13.19 25.11
CA ASP A 27 -0.26 -13.73 25.87
C ASP A 27 -1.05 -14.79 25.07
N PRO A 28 -1.12 -16.05 25.53
CA PRO A 28 -1.91 -17.09 24.87
C PRO A 28 -3.40 -16.78 24.76
N ALA A 29 -3.97 -15.98 25.68
CA ALA A 29 -5.36 -15.57 25.62
C ALA A 29 -5.62 -14.65 24.42
N LEU A 30 -4.65 -13.79 24.08
CA LEU A 30 -4.72 -12.91 22.91
C LEU A 30 -4.70 -13.73 21.61
N THR A 31 -3.78 -14.69 21.48
CA THR A 31 -3.70 -15.54 20.29
C THR A 31 -4.93 -16.44 20.16
N GLY A 32 -5.43 -16.98 21.28
CA GLY A 32 -6.69 -17.71 21.34
C GLY A 32 -7.86 -16.88 20.82
N TRP A 33 -8.04 -15.65 21.32
CA TRP A 33 -9.11 -14.76 20.87
C TRP A 33 -9.00 -14.42 19.38
N LEU A 34 -7.81 -14.01 18.90
CA LEU A 34 -7.57 -13.67 17.49
C LEU A 34 -7.85 -14.85 16.55
N SER A 35 -7.51 -16.07 16.97
CA SER A 35 -7.72 -17.29 16.16
C SER A 35 -9.20 -17.62 15.92
N THR A 36 -10.11 -17.09 16.74
CA THR A 36 -11.57 -17.30 16.61
C THR A 36 -12.26 -16.24 15.76
N THR A 37 -11.56 -15.18 15.37
CA THR A 37 -12.16 -14.09 14.58
C THR A 37 -12.13 -14.45 13.08
N PRO A 38 -13.28 -14.59 12.41
CA PRO A 38 -13.32 -14.94 10.99
C PRO A 38 -12.81 -13.79 10.12
N VAL A 39 -12.05 -14.12 9.08
CA VAL A 39 -11.57 -13.18 8.06
C VAL A 39 -12.23 -13.52 6.73
N THR A 40 -12.84 -12.53 6.07
CA THR A 40 -13.55 -12.76 4.80
C THR A 40 -12.59 -12.85 3.62
N LEU A 41 -13.05 -13.38 2.49
CA LEU A 41 -12.28 -13.33 1.23
C LEU A 41 -12.02 -11.90 0.77
N LEU A 42 -12.94 -10.97 1.07
CA LEU A 42 -12.74 -9.55 0.79
C LEU A 42 -11.56 -9.00 1.58
N ASP A 43 -11.51 -9.27 2.89
CA ASP A 43 -10.41 -8.82 3.77
C ASP A 43 -9.06 -9.40 3.31
N TRP A 44 -9.03 -10.71 3.02
CA TRP A 44 -7.83 -11.37 2.51
C TRP A 44 -7.37 -10.80 1.16
N GLY A 45 -8.32 -10.57 0.25
CA GLY A 45 -8.02 -9.97 -1.04
C GLY A 45 -7.49 -8.55 -0.91
N MET A 46 -8.05 -7.74 -0.01
CA MET A 46 -7.55 -6.39 0.28
C MET A 46 -6.14 -6.39 0.86
N LEU A 47 -5.82 -7.33 1.76
CA LEU A 47 -4.47 -7.49 2.32
C LEU A 47 -3.45 -7.96 1.28
N ARG A 48 -3.84 -8.88 0.38
CA ARG A 48 -2.99 -9.31 -0.74
C ARG A 48 -2.75 -8.15 -1.70
N LEU A 49 -3.80 -7.42 -2.07
CA LEU A 49 -3.70 -6.26 -2.94
C LEU A 49 -2.84 -5.14 -2.32
N ASP A 50 -2.99 -4.85 -1.03
CA ASP A 50 -2.16 -3.86 -0.32
C ASP A 50 -0.66 -4.19 -0.44
N ARG A 51 -0.30 -5.46 -0.23
CA ARG A 51 1.10 -5.91 -0.38
C ARG A 51 1.62 -5.75 -1.81
N GLU A 52 0.83 -6.14 -2.81
CA GLU A 52 1.22 -6.04 -4.23
C GLU A 52 1.37 -4.57 -4.65
N VAL A 53 0.48 -3.67 -4.20
CA VAL A 53 0.60 -2.23 -4.48
C VAL A 53 1.83 -1.64 -3.80
N ARG A 54 2.13 -2.02 -2.54
CA ARG A 54 3.37 -1.59 -1.86
C ARG A 54 4.63 -2.07 -2.57
N GLN A 55 4.62 -3.32 -3.04
CA GLN A 55 5.73 -3.88 -3.82
C GLN A 55 5.91 -3.12 -5.14
N ALA A 56 4.81 -2.83 -5.85
CA ALA A 56 4.85 -2.05 -7.07
C ALA A 56 5.40 -0.63 -6.85
N VAL A 57 4.94 0.07 -5.81
CA VAL A 57 5.45 1.39 -5.41
C VAL A 57 6.96 1.34 -5.13
N THR A 58 7.41 0.31 -4.42
CA THR A 58 8.83 0.09 -4.12
C THR A 58 9.65 -0.16 -5.40
N ALA A 59 9.15 -1.02 -6.29
CA ALA A 59 9.81 -1.35 -7.56
C ALA A 59 9.88 -0.15 -8.51
N LEU A 60 8.88 0.73 -8.49
CA LEU A 60 8.86 2.00 -9.23
C LEU A 60 9.78 3.07 -8.61
N GLY A 61 10.44 2.78 -7.48
CA GLY A 61 11.32 3.73 -6.79
C GLY A 61 10.60 4.92 -6.17
N LEU A 62 9.28 4.81 -5.97
CA LEU A 62 8.45 5.83 -5.35
C LEU A 62 8.62 5.73 -3.83
N LYS A 63 9.51 6.56 -3.29
CA LYS A 63 9.89 6.55 -1.88
C LYS A 63 9.64 7.89 -1.21
N ASP A 64 9.63 7.86 0.11
CA ASP A 64 9.55 9.06 0.94
C ASP A 64 10.66 10.05 0.53
N GLY A 65 10.30 11.32 0.50
CA GLY A 65 11.18 12.38 0.03
C GLY A 65 11.04 13.64 0.85
N ARG A 66 11.71 14.69 0.39
CA ARG A 66 11.67 16.02 1.00
C ARG A 66 10.26 16.58 1.12
N ASP A 67 9.39 16.24 0.17
CA ASP A 67 8.01 16.73 0.11
C ASP A 67 7.05 15.93 1.02
N GLY A 68 7.54 14.88 1.69
CA GLY A 68 6.85 14.08 2.69
C GLY A 68 6.71 12.60 2.32
N PRO A 69 5.93 11.82 3.09
CA PRO A 69 5.83 10.38 2.92
C PRO A 69 4.90 9.95 1.76
N VAL A 70 5.25 8.85 1.10
CA VAL A 70 4.37 8.18 0.14
C VAL A 70 3.33 7.38 0.92
N LYS A 71 2.05 7.66 0.66
CA LYS A 71 0.93 6.93 1.30
C LYS A 71 0.37 5.94 0.29
N VAL A 72 0.32 4.67 0.67
CA VAL A 72 -0.15 3.59 -0.19
C VAL A 72 -0.97 2.62 0.63
N GLY A 73 -1.99 2.04 0.02
CA GLY A 73 -2.67 0.87 0.57
C GLY A 73 -3.99 0.56 -0.10
N THR A 74 -4.84 -0.18 0.61
CA THR A 74 -6.20 -0.50 0.17
C THR A 74 -7.23 -0.08 1.20
N LEU A 75 -8.41 0.32 0.74
CA LEU A 75 -9.56 0.58 1.59
C LEU A 75 -10.85 0.13 0.91
N TYR A 76 -11.83 -0.27 1.71
CA TYR A 76 -13.18 -0.55 1.23
C TYR A 76 -14.03 0.71 1.40
N ARG A 77 -14.77 1.08 0.35
CA ARG A 77 -15.71 2.21 0.33
C ARG A 77 -17.13 1.66 0.44
N PRO A 78 -17.81 1.80 1.59
CA PRO A 78 -19.14 1.22 1.76
C PRO A 78 -20.20 1.87 0.88
N PHE A 79 -20.06 3.16 0.55
CA PHE A 79 -21.07 3.94 -0.16
C PHE A 79 -21.29 3.49 -1.61
N ASP A 80 -20.24 3.02 -2.29
CA ASP A 80 -20.31 2.50 -3.66
C ASP A 80 -19.84 1.05 -3.77
N ARG A 81 -19.57 0.41 -2.62
CA ARG A 81 -19.14 -0.98 -2.48
C ARG A 81 -17.88 -1.31 -3.27
N ARG A 82 -16.95 -0.36 -3.39
CA ARG A 82 -15.69 -0.55 -4.13
C ARG A 82 -14.50 -0.73 -3.21
N VAL A 83 -13.52 -1.49 -3.68
CA VAL A 83 -12.18 -1.54 -3.09
C VAL A 83 -11.31 -0.54 -3.84
N LEU A 84 -10.69 0.38 -3.10
CA LEU A 84 -9.77 1.37 -3.63
C LEU A 84 -8.35 0.94 -3.28
N ALA A 85 -7.54 0.60 -4.28
CA ALA A 85 -6.09 0.58 -4.18
C ALA A 85 -5.58 1.98 -4.46
N TYR A 86 -4.93 2.62 -3.50
CA TYR A 86 -4.52 4.02 -3.64
C TYR A 86 -3.02 4.21 -3.52
N LEU A 87 -2.52 5.17 -4.28
CA LEU A 87 -1.20 5.76 -4.18
C LEU A 87 -1.34 7.27 -4.02
N SER A 88 -0.81 7.83 -2.93
CA SER A 88 -0.81 9.26 -2.69
C SER A 88 0.61 9.78 -2.47
N LEU A 89 1.04 10.64 -3.39
CA LEU A 89 2.40 11.14 -3.51
C LEU A 89 2.44 12.66 -3.28
N PRO A 90 3.22 13.16 -2.32
CA PRO A 90 3.47 14.59 -2.24
C PRO A 90 4.25 15.06 -3.45
N MET A 91 3.85 16.20 -4.00
CA MET A 91 4.50 16.73 -5.19
C MET A 91 4.37 18.25 -5.25
N PRO A 92 5.42 19.00 -5.62
CA PRO A 92 5.35 20.45 -5.73
C PRO A 92 4.38 20.87 -6.83
N ALA A 93 3.82 22.08 -6.70
CA ALA A 93 2.79 22.60 -7.61
C ALA A 93 3.16 22.50 -9.11
N ARG A 94 4.43 22.70 -9.45
CA ARG A 94 4.96 22.64 -10.82
C ARG A 94 4.90 21.26 -11.48
N GLU A 95 4.91 20.20 -10.67
CA GLU A 95 4.91 18.80 -11.16
C GLU A 95 3.51 18.18 -11.05
N ARG A 96 2.63 18.73 -10.20
CA ARG A 96 1.25 18.27 -10.04
C ARG A 96 0.42 18.59 -11.28
N SER A 97 0.23 17.58 -12.12
CA SER A 97 -0.61 17.67 -13.33
C SER A 97 -1.41 16.39 -13.56
N LEU A 98 -2.53 16.50 -14.28
CA LEU A 98 -3.33 15.33 -14.67
C LEU A 98 -2.55 14.33 -15.56
N PRO A 99 -1.75 14.77 -16.55
CA PRO A 99 -0.88 13.86 -17.30
C PRO A 99 0.07 13.06 -16.41
N ARG A 100 0.72 13.72 -15.43
CA ARG A 100 1.60 13.02 -14.47
C ARG A 100 0.84 12.01 -13.61
N CYS A 101 -0.39 12.34 -13.20
CA CYS A 101 -1.24 11.41 -12.47
C CYS A 101 -1.55 10.15 -13.30
N ARG A 102 -1.93 10.34 -14.57
CA ARG A 102 -2.24 9.23 -15.50
C ARG A 102 -1.03 8.37 -15.83
N GLU A 103 0.14 8.99 -15.95
CA GLU A 103 1.41 8.29 -16.14
C GLU A 103 1.71 7.36 -14.95
N LEU A 104 1.61 7.88 -13.72
CA LEU A 104 1.80 7.09 -12.49
C LEU A 104 0.76 5.97 -12.35
N TYR A 105 -0.49 6.25 -12.74
CA TYR A 105 -1.53 5.23 -12.81
C TYR A 105 -1.17 4.11 -13.80
N GLY A 106 -0.73 4.45 -15.00
CA GLY A 106 -0.34 3.48 -16.03
C GLY A 106 0.81 2.61 -15.55
N MET A 107 1.89 3.23 -15.03
CA MET A 107 3.04 2.50 -14.48
C MET A 107 2.65 1.54 -13.35
N LEU A 108 1.79 1.99 -12.42
CA LEU A 108 1.34 1.17 -11.31
C LEU A 108 0.44 0.02 -11.80
N ARG A 109 -0.51 0.30 -12.68
CA ARG A 109 -1.37 -0.72 -13.30
C ARG A 109 -0.54 -1.77 -14.01
N ASP A 110 0.37 -1.35 -14.88
CA ASP A 110 1.18 -2.28 -15.69
C ASP A 110 2.06 -3.16 -14.80
N HIS A 111 2.57 -2.61 -13.68
CA HIS A 111 3.30 -3.40 -12.70
C HIS A 111 2.41 -4.43 -11.99
N LEU A 112 1.20 -4.07 -11.58
CA LEU A 112 0.27 -5.01 -10.94
C LEU A 112 -0.16 -6.13 -11.90
N LEU A 113 -0.26 -5.81 -13.20
CA LEU A 113 -0.62 -6.77 -14.24
C LEU A 113 0.59 -7.54 -14.80
N ALA A 114 1.81 -7.23 -14.36
CA ALA A 114 3.03 -7.90 -14.81
C ALA A 114 3.00 -9.38 -14.37
N GLY A 115 2.67 -10.27 -15.31
CA GLY A 115 2.52 -11.70 -15.07
C GLY A 115 1.09 -12.23 -15.25
N ALA A 116 0.11 -11.35 -15.46
CA ALA A 116 -1.19 -11.76 -15.99
C ALA A 116 -1.07 -12.17 -17.48
N PRO A 117 -1.92 -13.07 -17.98
CA PRO A 117 -2.03 -13.31 -19.41
C PRO A 117 -2.41 -12.00 -20.11
N GLY A 118 -1.74 -11.69 -21.23
CA GLY A 118 -1.97 -10.45 -21.97
C GLY A 118 -3.40 -10.32 -22.51
N GLY A 119 -3.79 -9.09 -22.86
CA GLY A 119 -5.09 -8.76 -23.45
C GLY A 119 -6.15 -8.33 -22.42
N ILE A 120 -7.39 -8.22 -22.89
CA ILE A 120 -8.53 -7.62 -22.16
C ILE A 120 -8.84 -8.38 -20.85
N SER A 121 -8.47 -9.65 -20.74
CA SER A 121 -8.70 -10.49 -19.56
C SER A 121 -7.66 -10.35 -18.45
N ALA A 122 -6.57 -9.60 -18.66
CA ALA A 122 -5.44 -9.53 -17.72
C ALA A 122 -5.88 -9.09 -16.32
N ALA A 123 -6.68 -8.02 -16.24
CA ALA A 123 -7.18 -7.48 -14.98
C ALA A 123 -8.08 -8.47 -14.21
N GLY A 124 -9.01 -9.12 -14.91
CA GLY A 124 -9.90 -10.11 -14.31
C GLY A 124 -9.13 -11.32 -13.77
N TRP A 125 -8.15 -11.82 -14.54
CA TRP A 125 -7.27 -12.91 -14.10
C TRP A 125 -6.45 -12.52 -12.86
N TYR A 126 -5.83 -11.34 -12.89
CA TYR A 126 -5.05 -10.82 -11.77
C TYR A 126 -5.93 -10.72 -10.51
N LEU A 127 -7.10 -10.11 -10.61
CA LEU A 127 -7.99 -9.92 -9.46
C LEU A 127 -8.55 -11.25 -8.92
N GLN A 128 -8.80 -12.24 -9.77
CA GLN A 128 -9.16 -13.58 -9.31
C GLN A 128 -8.03 -14.25 -8.52
N ARG A 129 -6.76 -14.03 -8.86
CA ARG A 129 -5.62 -14.48 -8.06
C ARG A 129 -5.58 -13.79 -6.69
N ILE A 130 -5.93 -12.50 -6.65
CA ILE A 130 -5.92 -11.70 -5.42
C ILE A 130 -7.08 -12.07 -4.49
N PHE A 131 -8.32 -12.09 -4.99
CA PHE A 131 -9.55 -12.26 -4.20
C PHE A 131 -10.11 -13.69 -4.20
N GLY A 132 -9.54 -14.58 -5.00
CA GLY A 132 -9.94 -15.99 -5.05
C GLY A 132 -9.48 -16.77 -3.83
N SER A 133 -10.28 -17.77 -3.45
CA SER A 133 -9.87 -18.78 -2.47
C SER A 133 -8.82 -19.73 -3.06
N ASP A 134 -7.87 -20.16 -2.22
CA ASP A 134 -6.83 -21.14 -2.60
C ASP A 134 -7.39 -22.57 -2.78
N THR A 135 -8.67 -22.77 -2.44
CA THR A 135 -9.37 -24.04 -2.62
C THR A 135 -9.71 -24.24 -4.10
N ARG A 136 -8.89 -25.04 -4.80
CA ARG A 136 -9.19 -25.61 -6.13
C ARG A 136 -10.33 -26.63 -6.02
N GLY A 137 -11.57 -26.17 -5.92
CA GLY A 137 -12.76 -27.02 -5.92
C GLY A 137 -13.70 -26.63 -7.07
N PRO A 138 -14.09 -27.55 -7.97
CA PRO A 138 -15.13 -27.29 -8.95
C PRO A 138 -16.48 -27.25 -8.19
N GLY A 139 -17.02 -26.05 -7.96
CA GLY A 139 -18.33 -25.87 -7.29
C GLY A 139 -18.36 -24.90 -6.10
N GLY A 140 -17.31 -24.11 -5.85
CA GLY A 140 -17.18 -23.24 -4.66
C GLY A 140 -18.09 -22.00 -4.58
N GLY A 141 -19.30 -22.02 -5.16
CA GLY A 141 -20.30 -20.96 -4.99
C GLY A 141 -19.86 -19.56 -5.43
N ARG A 142 -18.86 -19.45 -6.31
CA ARG A 142 -18.39 -18.16 -6.83
C ARG A 142 -19.50 -17.55 -7.70
N PRO A 143 -19.86 -16.27 -7.48
CA PRO A 143 -20.86 -15.63 -8.32
C PRO A 143 -20.31 -15.44 -9.73
N GLU A 144 -21.13 -15.70 -10.76
CA GLU A 144 -20.75 -15.47 -12.16
C GLU A 144 -21.38 -14.15 -12.66
N PRO A 145 -20.64 -13.31 -13.40
CA PRO A 145 -19.26 -13.48 -13.86
C PRO A 145 -18.19 -12.96 -12.86
N PHE A 146 -17.50 -13.86 -12.15
CA PHE A 146 -16.66 -13.48 -10.98
C PHE A 146 -15.55 -12.48 -11.32
N ALA A 147 -14.83 -12.72 -12.43
CA ALA A 147 -13.72 -11.86 -12.86
C ALA A 147 -14.19 -10.43 -13.16
N GLU A 148 -15.29 -10.30 -13.89
CA GLU A 148 -15.85 -9.00 -14.28
C GLU A 148 -16.39 -8.25 -13.05
N MET A 149 -17.05 -8.97 -12.13
CA MET A 149 -17.50 -8.39 -10.86
C MET A 149 -16.33 -7.81 -10.06
N LEU A 150 -15.20 -8.52 -9.99
CA LEU A 150 -13.99 -8.02 -9.33
C LEU A 150 -13.40 -6.80 -10.05
N THR A 151 -13.30 -6.83 -11.38
CA THR A 151 -12.82 -5.69 -12.18
C THR A 151 -13.66 -4.43 -11.94
N ASN A 152 -14.98 -4.58 -11.79
CA ASN A 152 -15.87 -3.46 -11.48
C ASN A 152 -15.78 -3.00 -10.02
N MET A 153 -15.43 -3.89 -9.09
CA MET A 153 -15.28 -3.60 -7.67
C MET A 153 -13.99 -2.85 -7.35
N VAL A 154 -12.88 -3.16 -8.04
CA VAL A 154 -11.55 -2.64 -7.71
C VAL A 154 -11.21 -1.41 -8.55
N LEU A 155 -10.84 -0.32 -7.88
CA LEU A 155 -10.31 0.89 -8.49
C LEU A 155 -8.87 1.11 -8.06
N LEU A 156 -8.05 1.53 -9.01
CA LEU A 156 -6.74 2.09 -8.74
C LEU A 156 -6.83 3.62 -8.79
N GLU A 157 -6.46 4.28 -7.70
CA GLU A 157 -6.47 5.73 -7.56
C GLU A 157 -5.07 6.28 -7.27
N VAL A 158 -4.70 7.31 -8.00
CA VAL A 158 -3.46 8.07 -7.78
C VAL A 158 -3.83 9.48 -7.37
N THR A 159 -3.26 9.96 -6.27
CA THR A 159 -3.43 11.32 -5.77
C THR A 159 -2.09 12.02 -5.64
N LEU A 160 -1.90 13.09 -6.41
CA LEU A 160 -0.78 14.03 -6.27
C LEU A 160 -1.15 15.07 -5.20
N ARG A 161 -0.74 14.84 -3.96
CA ARG A 161 -1.11 15.67 -2.80
C ARG A 161 -0.21 16.89 -2.67
N VAL A 162 -0.75 17.92 -2.03
CA VAL A 162 0.04 19.09 -1.59
C VAL A 162 1.06 18.61 -0.53
N PRO A 163 2.35 18.99 -0.63
CA PRO A 163 3.32 18.78 0.44
C PRO A 163 2.87 19.45 1.74
N GLU A 164 3.22 18.89 2.89
CA GLU A 164 2.74 19.43 4.18
C GLU A 164 3.22 20.85 4.46
N ALA A 165 4.43 21.18 4.00
CA ALA A 165 4.99 22.53 4.07
C ALA A 165 4.16 23.58 3.31
N ASP A 166 3.41 23.15 2.28
CA ASP A 166 2.64 24.01 1.40
C ASP A 166 1.13 23.94 1.66
N ALA A 167 0.70 23.21 2.70
CA ALA A 167 -0.72 22.87 2.94
C ALA A 167 -1.63 24.10 3.12
N PHE A 168 -1.08 25.23 3.57
CA PHE A 168 -1.79 26.49 3.79
C PHE A 168 -1.53 27.54 2.70
N GLY A 169 -0.80 27.20 1.64
CA GLY A 169 -0.54 28.10 0.53
C GLY A 169 -1.72 28.23 -0.44
N ASN A 170 -1.77 29.34 -1.18
CA ASN A 170 -2.75 29.57 -2.26
C ASN A 170 -2.39 28.81 -3.57
N GLY A 171 -1.70 27.67 -3.44
CA GLY A 171 -1.28 26.85 -4.58
C GLY A 171 -2.41 26.03 -5.18
N PRO A 172 -2.21 25.44 -6.37
CA PRO A 172 -3.20 24.55 -6.97
C PRO A 172 -3.53 23.38 -6.02
N PRO A 173 -4.78 22.91 -5.98
CA PRO A 173 -5.21 21.85 -5.09
C PRO A 173 -4.62 20.50 -5.50
N LYS A 174 -4.80 19.46 -4.67
CA LYS A 174 -4.43 18.08 -5.03
C LYS A 174 -5.06 17.67 -6.36
N ILE A 175 -4.36 16.82 -7.11
CA ILE A 175 -4.89 16.21 -8.34
C ILE A 175 -5.10 14.73 -8.09
N THR A 176 -6.27 14.21 -8.43
CA THR A 176 -6.60 12.80 -8.29
C THR A 176 -7.08 12.25 -9.62
N CYS A 177 -6.61 11.06 -9.98
CA CYS A 177 -7.10 10.30 -11.11
C CYS A 177 -7.34 8.85 -10.67
N ALA A 178 -8.37 8.21 -11.23
CA ALA A 178 -8.70 6.83 -10.91
C ALA A 178 -9.26 6.09 -12.12
N GLY A 179 -9.10 4.78 -12.11
CA GLY A 179 -9.60 3.88 -13.14
C GLY A 179 -9.65 2.44 -12.66
N ARG A 180 -10.35 1.59 -13.41
CA ARG A 180 -10.33 0.13 -13.21
C ARG A 180 -9.05 -0.44 -13.83
N LEU A 181 -8.57 -1.57 -13.32
CA LEU A 181 -7.34 -2.20 -13.83
C LEU A 181 -7.41 -2.64 -15.30
N ASP A 182 -8.60 -2.81 -15.89
CA ASP A 182 -8.79 -3.11 -17.31
C ASP A 182 -8.79 -1.86 -18.21
N GLN A 183 -8.71 -0.66 -17.62
CA GLN A 183 -8.69 0.60 -18.36
C GLN A 183 -7.26 1.08 -18.60
N GLU A 184 -6.98 1.42 -19.87
CA GLU A 184 -5.70 2.00 -20.30
C GLU A 184 -5.47 3.41 -19.73
N GLU A 185 -6.53 4.16 -19.47
CA GLU A 185 -6.44 5.52 -18.95
C GLU A 185 -7.27 5.73 -17.69
N ALA A 186 -6.73 6.50 -16.75
CA ALA A 186 -7.46 6.98 -15.59
C ALA A 186 -8.23 8.27 -15.90
N ALA A 187 -9.45 8.35 -15.39
CA ALA A 187 -10.26 9.55 -15.41
C ALA A 187 -9.86 10.50 -14.27
N ALA A 188 -10.01 11.80 -14.48
CA ALA A 188 -9.86 12.77 -13.40
C ALA A 188 -10.98 12.57 -12.37
N VAL A 189 -10.62 12.54 -11.09
CA VAL A 189 -11.61 12.48 -10.00
C VAL A 189 -11.83 13.90 -9.49
N PRO A 190 -13.05 14.45 -9.59
CA PRO A 190 -13.33 15.77 -9.08
C PRO A 190 -13.16 15.80 -7.56
N PRO A 191 -12.70 16.92 -6.99
CA PRO A 191 -12.67 17.07 -5.54
C PRO A 191 -14.09 16.91 -4.99
N TRP A 192 -14.23 16.16 -3.89
CA TRP A 192 -15.50 16.03 -3.20
C TRP A 192 -16.01 17.41 -2.78
N ARG A 193 -17.28 17.68 -3.10
CA ARG A 193 -17.99 18.87 -2.66
C ARG A 193 -19.07 18.43 -1.67
N PRO A 194 -19.15 19.02 -0.47
CA PRO A 194 -20.28 18.74 0.42
C PRO A 194 -21.59 19.12 -0.27
N PRO A 195 -22.68 18.37 -0.04
CA PRO A 195 -24.00 18.86 -0.39
C PRO A 195 -24.26 20.17 0.38
N GLY A 196 -24.73 21.19 -0.34
CA GLY A 196 -25.08 22.51 0.21
C GLY A 196 -26.44 22.52 0.88
#